data_AF-A0A5B8V5X0-F1
#
_entry.id   AF-A0A5B8V5X0-F1
#
_cell.length_a   1.000
_cell.length_b   1.000
_cell.length_c   1.000
_cell.angle_alpha   90.00
_cell.angle_beta   90.00
_cell.angle_gamma   90.00
#
_symmetry.space_group_name_H-M   'P 1'
#
loop_
_entity.id
_entity.type
_entity.pdbx_description
1 polymer ?
#
loop_
_entity_poly.entity_id
_entity_poly.type
_entity_poly.pdbx_seq_one_letter_code
_entity_poly.pdbx_strand_id
1 'polypeptide(L)'
;MFKFITHKSFLVNLLVIILLVGMLIFLFFSLLGVLTNHNETQKVPSVTGRTYDEAKKILEAAGFETGIQDSVYADTARPLQVMRQSPDVDASVKAGRTVYLTINRAVPPQVEMPDLRGFSIKSATLYLQSLGLKVGDTSYVYDIARNAVKEQSYNGKPITPGTKINMGSSISLVIGNGVSDIELDVPNLVGMTVNDARSLLSSYNIVMGAIIPLDAVSDTANAFVVNQKPIEFNTEADGTTTKNKIRPGQIMDIWISKQKLVTAPPEQAQ
;
A
#
# COMPACT_ATOMS: atom_id res chain seq x y z
N MET A 1 57.58 28.28 -64.07
CA MET A 1 58.18 27.79 -62.81
C MET A 1 58.15 26.26 -62.65
N PHE A 2 57.56 25.48 -63.58
CA PHE A 2 57.43 24.00 -63.46
C PHE A 2 58.23 23.17 -64.49
N LYS A 3 59.18 23.77 -65.23
CA LYS A 3 59.96 23.05 -66.28
C LYS A 3 60.88 21.94 -65.75
N PHE A 4 61.15 21.89 -64.44
CA PHE A 4 62.02 20.89 -63.82
C PHE A 4 61.32 19.53 -63.56
N ILE A 5 59.99 19.50 -63.50
CA ILE A 5 59.20 18.29 -63.18
C ILE A 5 58.89 17.47 -64.46
N THR A 6 58.91 18.10 -65.64
CA THR A 6 58.48 17.49 -66.89
C THR A 6 59.58 16.81 -67.71
N HIS A 7 60.84 16.77 -67.23
CA HIS A 7 61.97 16.17 -67.98
C HIS A 7 62.39 14.77 -67.51
N LYS A 8 61.81 14.23 -66.43
CA LYS A 8 62.07 12.86 -65.99
C LYS A 8 61.09 11.88 -66.65
N SER A 9 61.51 10.62 -66.84
CA SER A 9 60.68 9.60 -67.46
C SER A 9 59.30 9.55 -66.79
N PHE A 10 58.23 9.34 -67.57
CA PHE A 10 56.83 9.27 -67.11
C PHE A 10 56.66 8.45 -65.80
N LEU A 11 57.44 7.37 -65.66
CA LEU A 11 57.49 6.51 -64.48
C LEU A 11 57.92 7.24 -63.20
N VAL A 12 58.82 8.23 -63.28
CA VAL A 12 59.27 9.01 -62.11
C VAL A 12 58.15 9.91 -61.60
N ASN A 13 57.41 10.57 -62.50
CA ASN A 13 56.27 11.40 -62.10
C ASN A 13 55.12 10.56 -61.54
N LEU A 14 54.87 9.37 -62.11
CA LEU A 14 53.91 8.41 -61.59
C LEU A 14 54.28 7.94 -60.18
N LEU A 15 55.56 7.62 -59.94
CA LEU A 15 56.06 7.21 -58.62
C LEU A 15 55.88 8.35 -57.60
N VAL A 16 56.23 9.59 -57.97
CA VAL A 16 56.04 10.76 -57.09
C VAL A 16 54.57 10.96 -56.74
N ILE A 17 53.64 10.81 -57.69
CA ILE A 17 52.20 10.91 -57.43
C ILE A 17 51.75 9.79 -56.49
N ILE A 18 52.17 8.54 -56.71
CA ILE A 18 51.84 7.42 -55.83
C ILE A 18 52.36 7.67 -54.41
N LEU A 19 53.58 8.20 -54.26
CA LEU A 19 54.18 8.51 -52.97
C LEU A 19 53.45 9.66 -52.27
N LEU A 20 53.04 10.69 -53.01
CA LEU A 20 52.31 11.84 -52.49
C LEU A 20 50.87 11.45 -52.08
N VAL A 21 50.19 10.64 -52.89
CA VAL A 21 48.87 10.09 -52.56
C VAL A 21 48.97 9.16 -51.35
N GLY A 22 49.98 8.28 -51.31
CA GLY A 22 50.24 7.41 -50.16
C GLY A 22 50.52 8.21 -48.89
N MET A 23 51.29 9.30 -48.99
CA MET A 23 51.56 10.22 -47.88
C MET A 23 50.30 10.95 -47.41
N LEU A 24 49.45 11.44 -48.32
CA LEU A 24 48.18 12.06 -47.97
C LEU A 24 47.21 11.08 -47.31
N ILE A 25 47.13 9.83 -47.79
CA ILE A 25 46.31 8.78 -47.19
C ILE A 25 46.82 8.45 -45.79
N PHE A 26 48.14 8.28 -45.63
CA PHE A 26 48.76 8.05 -44.33
C PHE A 26 48.48 9.19 -43.36
N LEU A 27 48.63 10.43 -43.81
CA LEU A 27 48.40 11.63 -43.00
C LEU A 27 46.91 11.75 -42.64
N PHE A 28 45.99 11.46 -43.57
CA PHE A 28 44.55 11.44 -43.32
C PHE A 28 44.17 10.42 -42.23
N PHE A 29 44.65 9.17 -42.33
CA PHE A 29 44.39 8.15 -41.30
C PHE A 29 45.07 8.48 -39.97
N SER A 30 46.29 9.03 -40.00
CA SER A 30 47.01 9.46 -38.80
C SER A 30 46.29 10.63 -38.09
N LEU A 31 45.74 11.58 -38.83
CA LEU A 31 44.94 12.68 -38.26
C LEU A 31 43.58 12.19 -37.77
N LEU A 32 42.94 11.23 -38.45
CA LEU A 32 41.69 10.63 -37.97
C LEU A 32 41.87 9.97 -36.60
N GLY A 33 42.98 9.26 -36.38
CA GLY A 33 43.27 8.64 -35.09
C GLY A 33 43.40 9.65 -33.95
N VAL A 34 44.02 10.80 -34.22
CA VAL A 34 44.19 11.90 -33.25
C VAL A 34 42.90 12.70 -33.05
N LEU A 35 42.11 12.94 -34.10
CA LEU A 35 40.85 13.69 -33.99
C LEU A 35 39.75 12.90 -33.26
N THR A 36 39.77 11.57 -33.37
CA THR A 36 38.66 10.72 -32.90
C THR A 36 38.89 10.12 -31.50
N ASN A 37 40.02 10.42 -30.83
CA ASN A 37 40.41 9.87 -29.52
C ASN A 37 40.02 8.38 -29.36
N HIS A 38 40.29 7.57 -30.38
CA HIS A 38 39.66 6.26 -30.58
C HIS A 38 39.92 5.24 -29.45
N ASN A 39 40.87 5.53 -28.55
CA ASN A 39 41.33 4.68 -27.46
C ASN A 39 41.20 5.29 -26.05
N GLU A 40 40.62 6.48 -25.89
CA GLU A 40 40.40 7.02 -24.54
C GLU A 40 39.14 6.43 -23.92
N THR A 41 39.34 5.49 -23.00
CA THR A 41 38.29 4.98 -22.14
C THR A 41 38.34 5.69 -20.79
N GLN A 42 37.18 6.03 -20.27
CA GLN A 42 37.01 6.66 -18.98
C GLN A 42 36.16 5.79 -18.07
N LYS A 43 36.50 5.80 -16.78
CA LYS A 43 35.71 5.10 -15.75
C LYS A 43 34.46 5.89 -15.40
N VAL A 44 33.34 5.21 -15.33
CA VAL A 44 32.06 5.80 -14.94
C VAL A 44 32.04 6.05 -13.41
N PRO A 45 31.82 7.29 -12.95
CA PRO A 45 31.67 7.59 -11.52
C PRO A 45 30.46 6.91 -10.88
N SER A 46 30.52 6.73 -9.56
CA SER A 46 29.37 6.27 -8.77
C SER A 46 28.41 7.43 -8.50
N VAL A 47 27.16 7.28 -8.95
CA VAL A 47 26.08 8.24 -8.68
C VAL A 47 24.86 7.62 -8.01
N THR A 48 24.85 6.30 -7.78
CA THR A 48 23.80 5.62 -7.02
C THR A 48 23.65 6.24 -5.62
N GLY A 49 22.41 6.48 -5.19
CA GLY A 49 22.09 7.11 -3.91
C GLY A 49 22.11 8.65 -3.90
N ARG A 50 22.66 9.28 -4.95
CA ARG A 50 22.60 10.74 -5.17
C ARG A 50 21.23 11.14 -5.73
N THR A 51 20.91 12.43 -5.65
CA THR A 51 19.77 12.97 -6.41
C THR A 51 20.10 13.02 -7.90
N TYR A 52 19.09 13.01 -8.77
CA TYR A 52 19.29 13.15 -10.22
C TYR A 52 20.14 14.39 -10.57
N ASP A 53 19.89 15.53 -9.93
CA ASP A 53 20.63 16.76 -10.19
C ASP A 53 22.10 16.69 -9.75
N GLU A 54 22.38 16.04 -8.62
CA GLU A 54 23.76 15.77 -8.17
C GLU A 54 24.47 14.79 -9.12
N ALA A 55 23.79 13.71 -9.48
CA ALA A 55 24.30 12.70 -10.40
C ALA A 55 24.64 13.30 -11.76
N LYS A 56 23.74 14.14 -12.30
CA LYS A 56 23.92 14.86 -13.55
C LYS A 56 25.19 15.72 -13.51
N LYS A 57 25.37 16.53 -12.47
CA LYS A 57 26.58 17.36 -12.31
C LYS A 57 27.86 16.54 -12.24
N ILE A 58 27.86 15.43 -11.50
CA ILE A 58 29.03 14.54 -11.37
C ILE A 58 29.39 13.93 -12.72
N LEU A 59 28.40 13.44 -13.46
CA LEU A 59 28.60 12.79 -14.75
C LEU A 59 29.02 13.78 -15.84
N GLU A 60 28.38 14.95 -15.90
CA GLU A 60 28.74 16.02 -16.84
C GLU A 60 30.14 16.57 -16.55
N ALA A 61 30.51 16.76 -15.29
CA ALA A 61 31.87 17.16 -14.89
C ALA A 61 32.92 16.10 -15.25
N ALA A 62 32.51 14.84 -15.30
CA ALA A 62 33.35 13.74 -15.77
C ALA A 62 33.28 13.53 -17.29
N GLY A 63 32.55 14.34 -18.07
CA GLY A 63 32.50 14.22 -19.53
C GLY A 63 31.54 13.14 -20.07
N PHE A 64 30.59 12.69 -19.24
CA PHE A 64 29.50 11.80 -19.63
C PHE A 64 28.20 12.58 -19.86
N GLU A 65 27.39 12.10 -20.81
CA GLU A 65 26.00 12.54 -20.93
C GLU A 65 25.10 11.76 -19.95
N THR A 66 23.95 12.33 -19.59
CA THR A 66 23.02 11.67 -18.66
C THR A 66 21.62 11.57 -19.23
N GLY A 67 20.98 10.43 -19.02
CA GLY A 67 19.60 10.19 -19.44
C GLY A 67 18.83 9.41 -18.37
N ILE A 68 17.53 9.69 -18.24
CA ILE A 68 16.64 8.85 -17.41
C ILE A 68 16.14 7.73 -18.30
N GLN A 69 16.43 6.49 -17.94
CA GLN A 69 15.94 5.31 -18.66
C GLN A 69 14.60 4.83 -18.10
N ASP A 70 14.44 4.87 -16.79
CA ASP A 70 13.25 4.36 -16.12
C ASP A 70 13.04 5.04 -14.75
N SER A 71 11.84 4.88 -14.19
CA SER A 71 11.52 5.30 -12.83
C SER A 71 10.81 4.20 -12.06
N VAL A 72 11.30 3.91 -10.86
CA VAL A 72 10.70 2.94 -9.94
C VAL A 72 10.21 3.66 -8.69
N TYR A 73 9.35 3.03 -7.90
CA TYR A 73 8.97 3.58 -6.60
C TYR A 73 9.46 2.68 -5.48
N ALA A 74 10.24 3.28 -4.57
CA ALA A 74 10.59 2.70 -3.30
C ALA A 74 10.36 3.77 -2.22
N ASP A 75 9.58 3.41 -1.19
CA ASP A 75 9.27 4.25 -0.05
C ASP A 75 10.48 4.48 0.88
N THR A 76 11.52 3.66 0.73
CA THR A 76 12.79 3.77 1.46
C THR A 76 13.80 4.72 0.80
N ALA A 77 13.52 5.21 -0.41
CA ALA A 77 14.40 6.10 -1.15
C ALA A 77 13.82 7.52 -1.27
N ARG A 78 14.68 8.53 -1.40
CA ARG A 78 14.26 9.91 -1.58
C ARG A 78 13.67 10.13 -2.98
N PRO A 79 12.77 11.10 -3.17
CA PRO A 79 12.32 11.54 -4.50
C PRO A 79 13.50 11.82 -5.43
N LEU A 80 13.43 11.33 -6.67
CA LEU A 80 14.44 11.54 -7.73
C LEU A 80 15.85 11.02 -7.36
N GLN A 81 15.96 10.17 -6.34
CA GLN A 81 17.21 9.50 -6.01
C GLN A 81 17.56 8.47 -7.08
N VAL A 82 18.83 8.41 -7.48
CA VAL A 82 19.33 7.38 -8.40
C VAL A 82 19.32 6.03 -7.69
N MET A 83 18.51 5.11 -8.22
CA MET A 83 18.37 3.74 -7.72
C MET A 83 19.35 2.79 -8.42
N ARG A 84 19.62 3.04 -9.70
CA ARG A 84 20.54 2.26 -10.52
C ARG A 84 21.12 3.15 -11.61
N GLN A 85 22.34 2.86 -12.01
CA GLN A 85 22.99 3.46 -13.17
C GLN A 85 23.39 2.36 -14.16
N SER A 86 23.48 2.71 -15.44
CA SER A 86 24.05 1.86 -16.48
C SER A 86 24.79 2.75 -17.48
N PRO A 87 26.09 2.53 -17.75
CA PRO A 87 26.97 1.48 -17.22
C PRO A 87 27.20 1.54 -15.70
N ASP A 88 27.62 0.42 -15.12
CA ASP A 88 27.92 0.30 -13.70
C ASP A 88 29.10 1.19 -13.29
N VAL A 89 29.22 1.44 -11.99
CA VAL A 89 30.36 2.15 -11.40
C VAL A 89 31.68 1.51 -11.82
N ASP A 90 32.68 2.33 -12.09
CA ASP A 90 34.03 1.94 -12.53
C ASP A 90 34.11 1.20 -13.87
N ALA A 91 32.99 1.01 -14.57
CA ALA A 91 32.98 0.47 -15.92
C ALA A 91 33.79 1.39 -16.84
N SER A 92 34.66 0.79 -17.65
CA SER A 92 35.48 1.52 -18.62
C SER A 92 34.71 1.67 -19.92
N VAL A 93 34.36 2.90 -20.29
CA VAL A 93 33.58 3.19 -21.51
C VAL A 93 34.23 4.31 -22.32
N LYS A 94 33.88 4.42 -23.60
CA LYS A 94 34.37 5.52 -24.45
C LYS A 94 33.92 6.87 -23.89
N ALA A 95 34.76 7.89 -24.03
CA ALA A 95 34.42 9.26 -23.69
C ALA A 95 33.11 9.70 -24.37
N GLY A 96 32.31 10.53 -23.69
CA GLY A 96 31.01 11.01 -24.20
C GLY A 96 29.90 9.95 -24.20
N ARG A 97 30.09 8.79 -23.57
CA ARG A 97 29.03 7.79 -23.43
C ARG A 97 27.89 8.34 -22.55
N THR A 98 26.65 8.13 -22.96
CA THR A 98 25.48 8.41 -22.13
C THR A 98 25.36 7.37 -21.00
N VAL A 99 25.25 7.85 -19.77
CA VAL A 99 24.95 7.06 -18.58
C VAL A 99 23.45 7.16 -18.31
N TYR A 100 22.77 6.02 -18.37
CA TYR A 100 21.35 5.88 -18.14
C TYR A 100 21.08 5.62 -16.66
N LEU A 101 20.15 6.38 -16.09
CA LEU A 101 19.79 6.31 -14.68
C LEU A 101 18.35 5.77 -14.53
N THR A 102 18.17 4.85 -13.60
CA THR A 102 16.87 4.50 -13.05
C THR A 102 16.69 5.28 -11.75
N ILE A 103 15.66 6.11 -11.66
CA ILE A 103 15.44 7.00 -10.52
C ILE A 103 14.21 6.60 -9.71
N ASN A 104 14.17 7.02 -8.44
CA ASN A 104 12.97 6.91 -7.63
C ASN A 104 11.95 7.97 -8.07
N ARG A 105 10.68 7.59 -8.16
CA ARG A 105 9.59 8.49 -8.54
C ARG A 105 9.45 9.62 -7.53
N ALA A 106 9.20 10.83 -8.02
CA ALA A 106 8.95 11.98 -7.14
C ALA A 106 7.62 11.88 -6.40
N VAL A 107 6.61 11.32 -7.07
CA VAL A 107 5.27 11.10 -6.53
C VAL A 107 5.00 9.59 -6.46
N PRO A 108 4.56 9.07 -5.29
CA PRO A 108 4.16 7.69 -5.17
C PRO A 108 3.05 7.34 -6.18
N PRO A 109 3.09 6.15 -6.80
CA PRO A 109 1.96 5.65 -7.58
C PRO A 109 0.74 5.46 -6.67
N GLN A 110 -0.45 5.56 -7.25
CA GLN A 110 -1.71 5.35 -6.54
C GLN A 110 -2.22 3.93 -6.75
N VAL A 111 -2.81 3.38 -5.68
CA VAL A 111 -3.52 2.10 -5.66
C VAL A 111 -4.93 2.29 -5.13
N GLU A 112 -5.85 1.42 -5.51
CA GLU A 112 -7.22 1.46 -5.01
C GLU A 112 -7.32 0.73 -3.68
N MET A 113 -8.07 1.32 -2.74
CA MET A 113 -8.31 0.75 -1.44
C MET A 113 -9.16 -0.53 -1.57
N PRO A 114 -8.69 -1.69 -1.09
CA PRO A 114 -9.53 -2.88 -1.06
C PRO A 114 -10.64 -2.80 -0.01
N ASP A 115 -11.63 -3.69 -0.10
CA ASP A 115 -12.53 -3.96 1.04
C ASP A 115 -11.92 -5.05 1.91
N LEU A 116 -11.43 -4.66 3.09
CA LEU A 116 -10.81 -5.59 4.04
C LEU A 116 -11.80 -6.11 5.08
N ARG A 117 -13.06 -5.65 5.07
CA ARG A 117 -14.04 -6.05 6.09
C ARG A 117 -14.31 -7.55 5.99
N GLY A 118 -14.31 -8.22 7.15
CA GLY A 118 -14.44 -9.68 7.25
C GLY A 118 -13.17 -10.46 6.96
N PHE A 119 -12.08 -9.84 6.48
CA PHE A 119 -10.80 -10.52 6.31
C PHE A 119 -10.19 -10.79 7.69
N SER A 120 -9.44 -11.89 7.82
CA SER A 120 -8.56 -12.05 8.97
C SER A 120 -7.47 -10.97 8.96
N ILE A 121 -6.99 -10.54 10.12
CA ILE A 121 -5.88 -9.58 10.21
C ILE A 121 -4.65 -10.02 9.39
N LYS A 122 -4.35 -11.33 9.36
CA LYS A 122 -3.25 -11.88 8.57
C LYS A 122 -3.50 -11.72 7.07
N SER A 123 -4.70 -12.07 6.60
CA SER A 123 -5.08 -11.92 5.19
C SER A 123 -5.10 -10.46 4.76
N ALA A 124 -5.64 -9.57 5.60
CA ALA A 124 -5.67 -8.13 5.36
C ALA A 124 -4.26 -7.54 5.28
N THR A 125 -3.36 -7.95 6.18
CA THR A 125 -1.95 -7.53 6.19
C THR A 125 -1.25 -7.92 4.90
N LEU A 126 -1.37 -9.18 4.47
CA LEU A 126 -0.75 -9.67 3.24
C LEU A 126 -1.32 -8.95 2.01
N TYR A 127 -2.62 -8.69 1.99
CA TYR A 127 -3.24 -8.02 0.86
C TYR A 127 -2.79 -6.56 0.75
N LEU A 128 -2.75 -5.82 1.87
CA LEU A 128 -2.18 -4.47 1.92
C LEU A 128 -0.72 -4.45 1.43
N GLN A 129 0.11 -5.37 1.91
CA GLN A 129 1.52 -5.47 1.49
C GLN A 129 1.66 -5.73 -0.01
N SER A 130 0.81 -6.58 -0.60
CA SER A 130 0.82 -6.85 -2.04
C SER A 130 0.50 -5.62 -2.89
N LEU A 131 -0.26 -4.67 -2.34
CA LEU A 131 -0.58 -3.38 -2.95
C LEU A 131 0.45 -2.29 -2.62
N GLY A 132 1.54 -2.63 -1.93
CA GLY A 132 2.53 -1.65 -1.46
C GLY A 132 1.98 -0.71 -0.39
N LEU A 133 0.89 -1.08 0.29
CA LEU A 133 0.34 -0.36 1.44
C LEU A 133 0.86 -0.98 2.74
N LYS A 134 0.83 -0.20 3.82
CA LYS A 134 1.28 -0.60 5.15
C LYS A 134 0.09 -0.78 6.07
N VAL A 135 0.24 -1.67 7.05
CA VAL A 135 -0.68 -1.71 8.20
C VAL A 135 -0.26 -0.60 9.15
N GLY A 136 -1.20 0.29 9.46
CA GLY A 136 -1.05 1.34 10.47
C GLY A 136 -1.45 0.86 11.86
N ASP A 137 -1.93 1.79 12.69
CA ASP A 137 -2.39 1.45 14.03
C ASP A 137 -3.60 0.52 13.97
N THR A 138 -3.57 -0.51 14.81
CA THR A 138 -4.67 -1.46 14.94
C THR A 138 -5.31 -1.33 16.31
N SER A 139 -6.64 -1.32 16.34
CA SER A 139 -7.41 -1.29 17.58
C SER A 139 -8.32 -2.50 17.65
N TYR A 140 -8.70 -2.87 18.87
CA TYR A 140 -9.47 -4.07 19.13
C TYR A 140 -10.81 -3.69 19.78
N VAL A 141 -11.88 -4.30 19.28
CA VAL A 141 -13.23 -4.16 19.83
C VAL A 141 -13.80 -5.54 20.14
N TYR A 142 -14.65 -5.63 21.15
CA TYR A 142 -15.36 -6.88 21.42
C TYR A 142 -16.33 -7.18 20.27
N ASP A 143 -16.13 -8.32 19.61
CA ASP A 143 -16.93 -8.78 18.49
C ASP A 143 -16.78 -10.29 18.38
N ILE A 144 -17.86 -11.00 18.07
CA ILE A 144 -17.86 -12.46 17.90
C ILE A 144 -16.84 -12.94 16.85
N ALA A 145 -16.58 -12.12 15.81
CA ALA A 145 -15.67 -12.42 14.73
C ALA A 145 -14.22 -12.09 15.15
N ARG A 146 -13.66 -12.93 16.01
CA ARG A 146 -12.29 -12.79 16.49
C ARG A 146 -11.29 -12.74 15.34
N ASN A 147 -10.33 -11.81 15.43
CA ASN A 147 -9.28 -11.54 14.45
C ASN A 147 -9.78 -11.11 13.06
N ALA A 148 -11.08 -10.82 12.91
CA ALA A 148 -11.63 -10.28 11.67
C ALA A 148 -11.57 -8.75 11.69
N VAL A 149 -11.27 -8.16 10.54
CA VAL A 149 -11.32 -6.71 10.34
C VAL A 149 -12.78 -6.27 10.30
N LYS A 150 -13.14 -5.34 11.17
CA LYS A 150 -14.46 -4.71 11.25
C LYS A 150 -14.50 -3.43 10.42
N GLU A 151 -13.47 -2.60 10.56
CA GLU A 151 -13.38 -1.30 9.91
C GLU A 151 -11.96 -1.03 9.41
N GLN A 152 -11.90 -0.20 8.39
CA GLN A 152 -10.65 0.29 7.79
C GLN A 152 -10.69 1.81 7.73
N SER A 153 -9.56 2.44 8.07
CA SER A 153 -9.43 3.90 8.08
C SER A 153 -8.08 4.36 7.56
N TYR A 154 -8.05 5.59 7.06
CA TYR A 154 -6.87 6.26 6.58
C TYR A 154 -6.82 7.67 7.19
N ASN A 155 -5.69 8.05 7.79
CA ASN A 155 -5.53 9.32 8.52
C ASN A 155 -6.65 9.59 9.55
N GLY A 156 -7.04 8.55 10.30
CA GLY A 156 -8.06 8.64 11.34
C GLY A 156 -9.50 8.77 10.84
N LYS A 157 -9.76 8.64 9.53
CA LYS A 157 -11.10 8.69 8.95
C LYS A 157 -11.46 7.38 8.25
N PRO A 158 -12.71 6.91 8.33
CA PRO A 158 -13.17 5.75 7.58
C PRO A 158 -12.87 5.92 6.07
N ILE A 159 -12.42 4.85 5.43
CA ILE A 159 -12.10 4.87 4.00
C ILE A 159 -12.88 3.81 3.23
N THR A 160 -13.54 4.24 2.15
CA THR A 160 -14.35 3.35 1.31
C THR A 160 -13.47 2.58 0.31
N PRO A 161 -13.85 1.34 -0.04
CA PRO A 161 -13.20 0.62 -1.13
C PRO A 161 -13.21 1.41 -2.44
N GLY A 162 -12.20 1.21 -3.29
CA GLY A 162 -12.01 1.92 -4.56
C GLY A 162 -11.40 3.32 -4.43
N THR A 163 -11.26 3.86 -3.21
CA THR A 163 -10.58 5.15 -3.00
C THR A 163 -9.12 5.05 -3.42
N LYS A 164 -8.62 6.01 -4.20
CA LYS A 164 -7.21 6.04 -4.61
C LYS A 164 -6.32 6.55 -3.49
N ILE A 165 -5.32 5.77 -3.12
CA ILE A 165 -4.36 6.06 -2.06
C ILE A 165 -2.94 5.91 -2.61
N ASN A 166 -2.03 6.76 -2.16
CA ASN A 166 -0.61 6.64 -2.50
C ASN A 166 -0.01 5.37 -1.91
N MET A 167 0.77 4.63 -2.71
CA MET A 167 1.60 3.52 -2.20
C MET A 167 2.49 3.99 -1.04
N GLY A 168 2.69 3.11 -0.06
CA GLY A 168 3.40 3.39 1.18
C GLY A 168 2.53 3.98 2.29
N SER A 169 1.26 4.30 2.01
CA SER A 169 0.31 4.77 3.01
C SER A 169 -0.02 3.68 4.04
N SER A 170 -0.20 4.11 5.30
CA SER A 170 -0.58 3.24 6.41
C SER A 170 -2.10 3.22 6.58
N ILE A 171 -2.69 2.03 6.58
CA ILE A 171 -4.12 1.80 6.79
C ILE A 171 -4.35 1.25 8.19
N SER A 172 -5.12 1.98 8.99
CA SER A 172 -5.50 1.57 10.33
C SER A 172 -6.71 0.63 10.28
N LEU A 173 -6.71 -0.38 11.16
CA LEU A 173 -7.74 -1.42 11.19
C LEU A 173 -8.37 -1.52 12.58
N VAL A 174 -9.69 -1.69 12.60
CA VAL A 174 -10.42 -2.10 13.81
C VAL A 174 -10.68 -3.60 13.69
N ILE A 175 -10.29 -4.37 14.70
CA ILE A 175 -10.27 -5.83 14.67
C ILE A 175 -11.14 -6.39 15.80
N GLY A 176 -11.90 -7.44 15.53
CA GLY A 176 -12.64 -8.16 16.56
C GLY A 176 -11.70 -8.89 17.53
N ASN A 177 -11.87 -8.69 18.83
CA ASN A 177 -11.07 -9.36 19.87
C ASN A 177 -11.70 -10.67 20.37
N GLY A 178 -12.86 -11.07 19.84
CA GLY A 178 -13.64 -12.15 20.40
C GLY A 178 -14.47 -11.69 21.60
N VAL A 179 -15.03 -12.68 22.29
CA VAL A 179 -15.82 -12.52 23.50
C VAL A 179 -14.89 -12.40 24.71
N SER A 180 -15.15 -11.47 25.62
CA SER A 180 -14.39 -11.29 26.87
C SER A 180 -14.54 -12.49 27.81
N ASP A 181 -13.55 -12.75 28.66
CA ASP A 181 -13.65 -13.77 29.73
C ASP A 181 -14.45 -13.27 30.95
N ILE A 182 -14.76 -11.97 31.01
CA ILE A 182 -15.53 -11.38 32.10
C ILE A 182 -17.02 -11.67 31.92
N GLU A 183 -17.60 -12.32 32.91
CA GLU A 183 -19.04 -12.57 32.98
C GLU A 183 -19.77 -11.41 33.66
N LEU A 184 -20.77 -10.88 32.96
CA LEU A 184 -21.72 -9.89 33.44
C LEU A 184 -23.08 -10.55 33.66
N ASP A 185 -23.88 -9.99 34.56
CA ASP A 185 -25.30 -10.36 34.64
C ASP A 185 -26.00 -9.99 33.33
N VAL A 186 -26.86 -10.86 32.82
CA VAL A 186 -27.73 -10.54 31.68
C VAL A 186 -28.61 -9.34 32.05
N PRO A 187 -28.52 -8.20 31.33
CA PRO A 187 -29.40 -7.07 31.58
C PRO A 187 -30.84 -7.37 31.19
N ASN A 188 -31.80 -6.82 31.93
CA ASN A 188 -33.21 -6.86 31.57
C ASN A 188 -33.54 -5.74 30.58
N LEU A 189 -33.96 -6.12 29.38
CA LEU A 189 -34.39 -5.22 28.33
C LEU A 189 -35.92 -5.15 28.20
N VAL A 190 -36.65 -6.07 28.83
CA VAL A 190 -38.11 -6.17 28.69
C VAL A 190 -38.77 -4.88 29.18
N GLY A 191 -39.62 -4.30 28.33
CA GLY A 191 -40.31 -3.03 28.57
C GLY A 191 -39.49 -1.78 28.23
N MET A 192 -38.21 -1.90 27.85
CA MET A 192 -37.42 -0.81 27.28
C MET A 192 -37.77 -0.60 25.80
N THR A 193 -37.49 0.59 25.27
CA THR A 193 -37.51 0.81 23.82
C THR A 193 -36.29 0.16 23.16
N VAL A 194 -36.38 -0.18 21.88
CA VAL A 194 -35.22 -0.73 21.13
C VAL A 194 -34.02 0.22 21.14
N ASN A 195 -34.25 1.53 21.08
CA ASN A 195 -33.19 2.53 21.18
C ASN A 195 -32.50 2.51 22.56
N ASP A 196 -33.29 2.51 23.64
CA ASP A 196 -32.73 2.46 25.00
C ASP A 196 -31.99 1.14 25.23
N ALA A 197 -32.56 0.03 24.78
CA ALA A 197 -31.95 -1.29 24.86
C ALA A 197 -30.62 -1.33 24.09
N ARG A 198 -30.56 -0.73 22.89
CA ARG A 198 -29.32 -0.62 22.11
C ARG A 198 -28.25 0.18 22.85
N SER A 199 -28.61 1.31 23.43
CA SER A 199 -27.67 2.13 24.21
C SER A 199 -27.16 1.37 25.45
N LEU A 200 -28.04 0.67 26.16
CA LEU A 200 -27.66 -0.14 27.32
C LEU A 200 -26.73 -1.27 26.94
N LEU A 201 -27.07 -2.07 25.91
CA LEU A 201 -26.21 -3.15 25.42
C LEU A 201 -24.86 -2.64 24.94
N SER A 202 -24.83 -1.49 24.26
CA SER A 202 -23.59 -0.84 23.82
C SER A 202 -22.70 -0.45 25.01
N SER A 203 -23.29 0.00 26.13
CA SER A 203 -22.51 0.34 27.34
C SER A 203 -21.82 -0.88 27.98
N TYR A 204 -22.38 -2.08 27.78
CA TYR A 204 -21.80 -3.36 28.21
C TYR A 204 -20.95 -4.04 27.13
N ASN A 205 -20.79 -3.42 25.95
CA ASN A 205 -20.18 -4.02 24.76
C ASN A 205 -20.85 -5.34 24.35
N ILE A 206 -22.16 -5.47 24.56
CA ILE A 206 -22.96 -6.61 24.09
C ILE A 206 -23.53 -6.24 22.72
N VAL A 207 -23.45 -7.16 21.78
CA VAL A 207 -23.92 -6.94 20.40
C VAL A 207 -25.43 -7.19 20.34
N MET A 208 -26.20 -6.23 19.87
CA MET A 208 -27.62 -6.46 19.56
C MET A 208 -27.73 -7.38 18.34
N GLY A 209 -28.32 -8.55 18.52
CA GLY A 209 -28.49 -9.57 17.50
C GLY A 209 -29.76 -9.33 16.67
N ALA A 210 -30.56 -10.38 16.51
CA ALA A 210 -31.80 -10.34 15.76
C ALA A 210 -32.86 -9.49 16.50
N ILE A 211 -33.55 -8.63 15.75
CA ILE A 211 -34.73 -7.89 16.23
C ILE A 211 -35.95 -8.51 15.54
N ILE A 212 -36.76 -9.22 16.33
CA ILE A 212 -37.87 -10.04 15.82
C ILE A 212 -39.21 -9.39 16.20
N PRO A 213 -39.94 -8.74 15.27
CA PRO A 213 -41.25 -8.20 15.57
C PRO A 213 -42.29 -9.32 15.73
N LEU A 214 -43.09 -9.28 16.80
CA LEU A 214 -44.21 -10.21 17.03
C LEU A 214 -45.52 -9.74 16.41
N ASP A 215 -45.66 -8.44 16.19
CA ASP A 215 -46.81 -7.80 15.56
C ASP A 215 -46.35 -6.86 14.43
N ALA A 216 -47.31 -6.23 13.75
CA ALA A 216 -47.00 -5.29 12.66
C ALA A 216 -46.38 -4.00 13.22
N VAL A 217 -45.08 -4.02 13.51
CA VAL A 217 -44.29 -2.87 13.95
C VAL A 217 -43.87 -2.03 12.74
N SER A 218 -44.25 -0.76 12.71
CA SER A 218 -43.84 0.20 11.67
C SER A 218 -42.60 1.01 12.08
N ASP A 219 -42.46 1.29 13.38
CA ASP A 219 -41.34 2.02 13.96
C ASP A 219 -40.58 1.11 14.93
N THR A 220 -39.60 0.39 14.39
CA THR A 220 -38.77 -0.56 15.14
C THR A 220 -37.96 0.12 16.24
N ALA A 221 -37.57 1.39 16.05
CA ALA A 221 -36.66 2.07 16.96
C ALA A 221 -37.33 2.42 18.30
N ASN A 222 -38.62 2.74 18.25
CA ASN A 222 -39.44 3.10 19.42
C ASN A 222 -40.35 1.96 19.90
N ALA A 223 -40.31 0.80 19.26
CA ALA A 223 -41.02 -0.39 19.72
C ALA A 223 -40.48 -0.86 21.07
N PHE A 224 -41.33 -1.54 21.85
CA PHE A 224 -40.98 -2.08 23.15
C PHE A 224 -40.45 -3.50 23.02
N VAL A 225 -39.37 -3.79 23.75
CA VAL A 225 -38.86 -5.16 23.89
C VAL A 225 -39.83 -5.96 24.75
N VAL A 226 -40.29 -7.09 24.24
CA VAL A 226 -41.26 -7.98 24.91
C VAL A 226 -40.63 -9.28 25.36
N ASN A 227 -39.55 -9.70 24.70
CA ASN A 227 -38.76 -10.85 25.11
C ASN A 227 -37.30 -10.65 24.69
N GLN A 228 -36.39 -11.39 25.31
CA GLN A 228 -34.97 -11.37 25.02
C GLN A 228 -34.36 -12.77 25.13
N LYS A 229 -33.25 -12.99 24.41
CA LYS A 229 -32.42 -14.18 24.54
C LYS A 229 -30.94 -13.79 24.54
N PRO A 230 -30.17 -14.13 25.58
CA PRO A 230 -30.55 -14.92 26.76
C PRO A 230 -31.54 -14.20 27.69
N ILE A 231 -32.37 -14.98 28.39
CA ILE A 231 -33.28 -14.49 29.44
C ILE A 231 -32.48 -14.03 30.68
N GLU A 232 -33.01 -13.11 31.47
CA GLU A 232 -32.31 -12.55 32.64
C GLU A 232 -32.02 -13.60 33.72
N PHE A 233 -32.99 -14.48 33.98
CA PHE A 233 -32.92 -15.47 35.04
C PHE A 233 -33.05 -16.88 34.50
N ASN A 234 -32.33 -17.82 35.08
CA ASN A 234 -32.55 -19.25 34.93
C ASN A 234 -33.19 -19.80 36.20
N THR A 235 -34.10 -20.75 36.06
CA THR A 235 -34.68 -21.50 37.17
C THR A 235 -34.03 -22.88 37.19
N GLU A 236 -33.29 -23.17 38.25
CA GLU A 236 -32.65 -24.47 38.44
C GLU A 236 -33.68 -25.54 38.84
N ALA A 237 -33.31 -26.82 38.70
CA ALA A 237 -34.21 -27.95 38.96
C ALA A 237 -34.74 -28.02 40.41
N ASP A 238 -34.05 -27.34 41.35
CA ASP A 238 -34.45 -27.21 42.75
C ASP A 238 -35.39 -26.02 43.01
N GLY A 239 -35.78 -25.28 41.96
CA GLY A 239 -36.64 -24.10 42.04
C GLY A 239 -35.91 -22.81 42.39
N THR A 240 -34.58 -22.83 42.57
CA THR A 240 -33.80 -21.60 42.79
C THR A 240 -33.66 -20.79 41.50
N THR A 241 -33.69 -19.47 41.63
CA THR A 241 -33.57 -18.54 40.50
C THR A 241 -32.19 -17.88 40.54
N THR A 242 -31.38 -18.12 39.51
CA THR A 242 -30.04 -17.53 39.36
C THR A 242 -30.00 -16.62 38.14
N LYS A 243 -29.20 -15.55 38.21
CA LYS A 243 -29.03 -14.66 37.05
C LYS A 243 -28.17 -15.32 36.01
N ASN A 244 -28.64 -15.30 34.77
CA ASN A 244 -27.82 -15.71 33.63
C ASN A 244 -26.64 -14.77 33.45
N LYS A 245 -25.57 -15.33 32.89
CA LYS A 245 -24.34 -14.61 32.59
C LYS A 245 -24.19 -14.37 31.10
N ILE A 246 -23.66 -13.21 30.75
CA ILE A 246 -23.30 -12.82 29.39
C ILE A 246 -21.95 -12.13 29.40
N ARG A 247 -21.22 -12.23 28.30
CA ARG A 247 -19.87 -11.68 28.17
C ARG A 247 -19.85 -10.58 27.11
N PRO A 248 -19.07 -9.50 27.30
CA PRO A 248 -18.80 -8.52 26.24
C PRO A 248 -18.42 -9.19 24.93
N GLY A 249 -19.05 -8.77 23.83
CA GLY A 249 -18.90 -9.34 22.50
C GLY A 249 -19.92 -10.44 22.16
N GLN A 250 -20.67 -11.01 23.13
CA GLN A 250 -21.79 -11.91 22.83
C GLN A 250 -22.97 -11.15 22.23
N ILE A 251 -23.82 -11.91 21.52
CA ILE A 251 -25.05 -11.40 20.94
C ILE A 251 -26.24 -11.56 21.90
N MET A 252 -27.18 -10.62 21.83
CA MET A 252 -28.49 -10.74 22.48
C MET A 252 -29.59 -10.44 21.47
N ASP A 253 -30.48 -11.41 21.28
CA ASP A 253 -31.64 -11.29 20.40
C ASP A 253 -32.82 -10.73 21.20
N ILE A 254 -33.65 -9.91 20.53
CA ILE A 254 -34.82 -9.29 21.14
C ILE A 254 -36.07 -9.51 20.29
N TRP A 255 -37.20 -9.67 20.96
CA TRP A 255 -38.52 -9.66 20.35
C TRP A 255 -39.21 -8.36 20.72
N ILE A 256 -39.93 -7.77 19.76
CA ILE A 256 -40.51 -6.44 19.94
C ILE A 256 -42.00 -6.40 19.61
N SER A 257 -42.71 -5.46 20.23
CA SER A 257 -44.12 -5.16 19.96
C SER A 257 -44.41 -3.67 20.02
N LYS A 258 -45.49 -3.23 19.37
CA LYS A 258 -46.04 -1.87 19.52
C LYS A 258 -46.50 -1.56 20.94
N GLN A 259 -46.96 -2.56 21.69
CA GLN A 259 -47.47 -2.38 23.04
C GLN A 259 -46.40 -2.71 24.07
N LYS A 260 -46.29 -1.86 25.10
CA LYS A 260 -45.41 -2.13 26.24
C LYS A 260 -46.03 -3.26 27.07
N LEU A 261 -45.34 -4.40 27.16
CA LEU A 261 -45.69 -5.42 28.14
C LEU A 261 -45.25 -4.95 29.54
N VAL A 262 -46.16 -5.06 30.51
CA VAL A 262 -45.94 -4.64 31.91
C VAL A 262 -45.33 -5.77 32.75
N THR A 263 -45.33 -7.00 32.23
CA THR A 263 -44.72 -8.18 32.87
C THR A 263 -44.18 -9.14 31.81
N ALA A 264 -43.06 -9.81 32.11
CA ALA A 264 -42.52 -10.88 31.27
C ALA A 264 -43.62 -11.93 30.98
N PRO A 265 -43.71 -12.47 29.75
CA PRO A 265 -44.65 -13.55 29.47
C PRO A 265 -44.38 -14.71 30.45
N PRO A 266 -45.42 -15.37 31.00
CA PRO A 266 -45.20 -16.64 31.66
C PRO A 266 -44.50 -17.56 30.66
N GLU A 267 -43.43 -18.19 31.14
CA GLU A 267 -42.61 -19.19 30.48
C GLU A 267 -43.46 -20.01 29.49
N GLN A 268 -43.34 -19.74 28.20
CA GLN A 268 -43.98 -20.58 27.20
C GLN A 268 -43.17 -21.87 27.13
N ALA A 269 -43.67 -22.86 27.86
CA ALA A 269 -43.27 -24.25 27.72
C ALA A 269 -43.46 -24.70 26.26
N GLN A 270 -42.34 -25.01 25.60
CA GLN A 270 -42.12 -26.21 24.77
C GLN A 270 -40.68 -26.23 24.22
#